data_AF-A0A370I759-F1
#
_entry.id   AF-A0A370I759-F1
#
_cell.length_a   1.000
_cell.length_b   1.000
_cell.length_c   1.000
_cell.angle_alpha   90.00
_cell.angle_beta   90.00
_cell.angle_gamma   90.00
#
_symmetry.space_group_name_H-M   'P 1'
#
loop_
_entity.id
_entity.type
_entity.pdbx_description
1 polymer ?
#
loop_
_entity_poly.entity_id
_entity_poly.type
_entity_poly.pdbx_seq_one_letter_code
_entity_poly.pdbx_strand_id
1 'polypeptide(L)'
;MLSKLFYARIALAAVSCAAAVIAVGGPAQATPAGSTTVGPAGAAVKATNQGSLVFTAGSVTFTCTSAVATGSVPAAPANHNASGPVSVTISAPTISGCSSNIPGLNATASTTGAWTVTVQNGSPITGSITIPKAGVTIKSTGLASCTAVVAPNGPASLAGTFTNGNPATVSAANAPLPVKVTGGFLCPTNVTSGNQTATFALTNTTNPSQPITVGP
;
A
#
# COMPACT_ATOMS: atom_id res chain seq x y z
N MET A 1 -31.09 -16.32 -82.55
CA MET A 1 -30.07 -17.12 -83.27
C MET A 1 -28.88 -17.31 -82.36
N LEU A 2 -28.41 -18.56 -82.26
CA LEU A 2 -27.16 -19.07 -81.66
C LEU A 2 -27.02 -19.17 -80.12
N SER A 3 -27.52 -20.31 -79.63
CA SER A 3 -26.86 -21.32 -78.79
C SER A 3 -25.43 -21.07 -78.27
N LYS A 4 -25.19 -21.47 -77.02
CA LYS A 4 -24.14 -22.44 -76.63
C LYS A 4 -24.37 -22.98 -75.20
N LEU A 5 -24.69 -24.28 -75.13
CA LEU A 5 -24.50 -25.16 -73.97
C LEU A 5 -23.01 -25.31 -73.66
N PHE A 6 -22.61 -25.53 -72.40
CA PHE A 6 -21.65 -26.57 -72.03
C PHE A 6 -21.65 -26.88 -70.52
N TYR A 7 -21.37 -28.15 -70.25
CA TYR A 7 -21.52 -28.92 -69.02
C TYR A 7 -20.36 -28.78 -68.00
N ALA A 8 -20.70 -29.11 -66.74
CA ALA A 8 -19.89 -29.81 -65.72
C ALA A 8 -18.71 -29.09 -65.03
N ARG A 9 -18.69 -29.09 -63.69
CA ARG A 9 -18.07 -30.13 -62.86
C ARG A 9 -18.29 -29.87 -61.35
N ILE A 10 -18.38 -30.97 -60.64
CA ILE A 10 -18.54 -31.16 -59.19
C ILE A 10 -17.32 -30.61 -58.43
N ALA A 11 -17.56 -29.92 -57.31
CA ALA A 11 -16.60 -29.85 -56.20
C ALA A 11 -17.37 -29.88 -54.87
N LEU A 12 -17.34 -31.04 -54.23
CA LEU A 12 -17.76 -31.28 -52.86
C LEU A 12 -16.67 -30.69 -51.94
N ALA A 13 -16.96 -29.61 -51.22
CA ALA A 13 -16.07 -29.10 -50.16
C ALA A 13 -16.78 -29.26 -48.81
N ALA A 14 -16.54 -30.40 -48.17
CA ALA A 14 -16.82 -30.56 -46.75
C ALA A 14 -15.76 -29.79 -45.96
N VAL A 15 -16.15 -28.69 -45.33
CA VAL A 15 -15.32 -28.00 -44.33
C VAL A 15 -16.06 -28.07 -43.00
N SER A 16 -15.46 -28.83 -42.10
CA SER A 16 -15.81 -29.06 -40.72
C SER A 16 -16.01 -27.74 -39.96
N CYS A 17 -17.21 -27.53 -39.41
CA CYS A 17 -17.44 -26.53 -38.37
C CYS A 17 -16.80 -27.00 -37.06
N ALA A 18 -15.53 -26.66 -36.86
CA ALA A 18 -14.95 -26.64 -35.53
C ALA A 18 -15.58 -25.46 -34.77
N ALA A 19 -16.53 -25.75 -33.87
CA ALA A 19 -17.05 -24.77 -32.94
C ALA A 19 -15.94 -24.38 -31.97
N ALA A 20 -15.24 -23.28 -32.27
CA ALA A 20 -14.34 -22.62 -31.34
C ALA A 20 -15.19 -22.07 -30.19
N VAL A 21 -15.12 -22.70 -29.03
CA VAL A 21 -15.68 -22.15 -27.79
C VAL A 21 -14.81 -20.95 -27.41
N ILE A 22 -15.23 -19.76 -27.82
CA ILE A 22 -14.66 -18.51 -27.34
C ILE A 22 -15.10 -18.39 -25.88
N ALA A 23 -14.19 -18.73 -24.97
CA ALA A 23 -14.33 -18.40 -23.56
C ALA A 23 -14.26 -16.87 -23.43
N VAL A 24 -15.41 -16.21 -23.50
CA VAL A 24 -15.56 -14.79 -23.15
C VAL A 24 -15.23 -14.66 -21.67
N GLY A 25 -14.07 -14.07 -21.36
CA GLY A 25 -13.73 -13.63 -20.02
C GLY A 25 -14.74 -12.58 -19.58
N GLY A 26 -15.79 -13.02 -18.87
CA GLY A 26 -16.71 -12.12 -18.18
C GLY A 26 -15.96 -11.33 -17.10
N PRO A 27 -16.49 -10.16 -16.70
CA PRO A 27 -15.89 -9.38 -15.62
C PRO A 27 -15.81 -10.27 -14.38
N ALA A 28 -14.62 -10.36 -13.78
CA ALA A 28 -14.45 -10.97 -12.47
C ALA A 28 -15.43 -10.27 -11.52
N GLN A 29 -16.47 -10.98 -11.08
CA GLN A 29 -17.40 -10.46 -10.09
C GLN A 29 -16.57 -10.17 -8.85
N ALA A 30 -16.41 -8.89 -8.51
CA ALA A 30 -15.80 -8.48 -7.27
C ALA A 30 -16.65 -9.10 -6.15
N THR A 31 -16.05 -10.01 -5.37
CA THR A 31 -16.70 -10.56 -4.19
C THR A 31 -17.15 -9.37 -3.33
N PRO A 32 -18.42 -9.30 -2.89
CA PRO A 32 -18.88 -8.21 -2.03
C PRO A 32 -17.91 -8.05 -0.86
N ALA A 33 -17.41 -6.82 -0.65
CA ALA A 33 -16.55 -6.55 0.48
C ALA A 33 -17.32 -6.89 1.76
N GLY A 34 -16.77 -7.78 2.58
CA GLY A 34 -17.40 -8.19 3.84
C GLY A 34 -17.52 -7.02 4.82
N SER A 35 -18.39 -7.17 5.82
CA SER A 35 -18.47 -6.20 6.90
C SER A 35 -17.13 -6.11 7.63
N THR A 36 -16.79 -4.91 8.09
CA THR A 36 -15.59 -4.62 8.87
C THR A 36 -15.96 -3.86 10.13
N THR A 37 -15.53 -4.37 11.27
CA THR A 37 -15.58 -3.71 12.58
C THR A 37 -14.17 -3.62 13.13
N VAL A 38 -13.78 -2.44 13.63
CA VAL A 38 -12.53 -2.23 14.36
C VAL A 38 -12.84 -2.02 15.83
N GLY A 39 -12.21 -2.80 16.71
CA GLY A 39 -12.43 -2.74 18.15
C GLY A 39 -11.13 -2.57 18.96
N PRO A 40 -11.23 -2.11 20.21
CA PRO A 40 -12.43 -1.55 20.87
C PRO A 40 -12.76 -0.14 20.36
N ALA A 41 -14.06 0.19 20.26
CA ALA A 41 -14.49 1.51 19.81
C ALA A 41 -13.97 2.62 20.73
N GLY A 42 -13.49 3.72 20.15
CA GLY A 42 -12.94 4.85 20.91
C GLY A 42 -11.57 4.61 21.58
N ALA A 43 -10.99 3.41 21.45
CA ALA A 43 -9.70 3.10 22.06
C ALA A 43 -8.57 3.91 21.41
N ALA A 44 -7.66 4.46 22.23
CA ALA A 44 -6.46 5.12 21.76
C ALA A 44 -5.43 4.09 21.29
N VAL A 45 -4.92 4.24 20.08
CA VAL A 45 -3.98 3.33 19.42
C VAL A 45 -2.61 3.98 19.32
N LYS A 46 -1.57 3.24 19.71
CA LYS A 46 -0.18 3.58 19.39
C LYS A 46 0.39 2.53 18.45
N ALA A 47 0.82 3.00 17.28
CA ALA A 47 1.57 2.23 16.29
C ALA A 47 3.07 2.42 16.54
N THR A 48 3.79 1.32 16.74
CA THR A 48 5.26 1.34 16.90
C THR A 48 5.87 0.35 15.92
N ASN A 49 6.88 0.75 15.16
CA ASN A 49 7.56 -0.17 14.26
C ASN A 49 8.19 -1.33 15.03
N GLN A 50 8.12 -2.51 14.45
CA GLN A 50 8.77 -3.73 14.90
C GLN A 50 9.92 -4.00 13.93
N GLY A 51 11.16 -3.83 14.41
CA GLY A 51 12.35 -3.91 13.57
C GLY A 51 12.57 -2.66 12.72
N SER A 52 13.20 -2.83 11.56
CA SER A 52 13.61 -1.71 10.71
C SER A 52 12.48 -1.19 9.81
N LEU A 53 12.38 0.13 9.70
CA LEU A 53 11.64 0.82 8.65
C LEU A 53 12.59 1.09 7.48
N VAL A 54 12.32 0.48 6.33
CA VAL A 54 13.22 0.55 5.17
C VAL A 54 12.53 1.29 4.03
N PHE A 55 13.20 2.30 3.48
CA PHE A 55 12.82 3.00 2.26
C PHE A 55 13.88 2.75 1.19
N THR A 56 13.47 2.35 -0.01
CA THR A 56 14.38 2.19 -1.14
C THR A 56 13.96 3.09 -2.30
N ALA A 57 14.94 3.72 -2.94
CA ALA A 57 14.75 4.52 -4.14
C ALA A 57 15.96 4.35 -5.07
N GLY A 58 15.81 3.54 -6.11
CA GLY A 58 16.93 3.13 -6.96
C GLY A 58 17.98 2.33 -6.16
N SER A 59 19.24 2.77 -6.20
CA SER A 59 20.34 2.16 -5.45
C SER A 59 20.46 2.62 -3.99
N VAL A 60 19.68 3.63 -3.59
CA VAL A 60 19.75 4.19 -2.23
C VAL A 60 18.72 3.51 -1.34
N THR A 61 19.19 3.02 -0.20
CA THR A 61 18.38 2.45 0.87
C THR A 61 18.54 3.32 2.11
N PHE A 62 17.44 3.75 2.69
CA PHE A 62 17.38 4.38 4.00
C PHE A 62 16.74 3.43 5.00
N THR A 63 17.41 3.23 6.13
CA THR A 63 16.94 2.35 7.21
C THR A 63 16.77 3.19 8.45
N CYS A 64 15.55 3.27 8.97
CA CYS A 64 15.23 3.93 10.24
C CYS A 64 14.90 2.89 11.31
N THR A 65 15.37 3.12 12.52
CA THR A 65 15.24 2.17 13.63
C THR A 65 13.97 2.38 14.44
N SER A 66 13.38 3.57 14.41
CA SER A 66 12.13 3.85 15.12
C SER A 66 11.16 4.67 14.28
N ALA A 67 9.89 4.30 14.35
CA ALA A 67 8.76 5.04 13.82
C ALA A 67 7.55 4.83 14.74
N VAL A 68 6.99 5.94 15.24
CA VAL A 68 5.85 5.93 16.16
C VAL A 68 4.75 6.85 15.67
N ALA A 69 3.52 6.36 15.64
CA ALA A 69 2.33 7.16 15.37
C ALA A 69 1.22 6.84 16.37
N THR A 70 0.30 7.78 16.57
CA THR A 70 -0.85 7.62 17.47
C THR A 70 -2.14 7.93 16.74
N GLY A 71 -3.23 7.31 17.17
CA GLY A 71 -4.57 7.61 16.68
C GLY A 71 -5.61 7.03 17.63
N SER A 72 -6.84 6.88 17.16
CA SER A 72 -7.92 6.29 17.93
C SER A 72 -8.84 5.50 17.02
N VAL A 73 -9.26 4.32 17.46
CA VAL A 73 -10.39 3.62 16.81
C VAL A 73 -11.60 4.56 16.86
N PRO A 74 -12.34 4.74 15.75
CA PRO A 74 -13.56 5.54 15.76
C PRO A 74 -14.51 5.10 16.88
N ALA A 75 -15.31 6.02 17.41
CA ALA A 75 -16.38 5.65 18.32
C ALA A 75 -17.49 4.90 17.56
N ALA A 76 -18.23 4.03 18.24
CA ALA A 76 -19.40 3.39 17.65
C ALA A 76 -20.47 4.47 17.32
N PRO A 77 -21.19 4.34 16.19
CA PRO A 77 -21.18 3.23 15.23
C PRO A 77 -20.13 3.35 14.09
N ALA A 78 -19.33 4.43 14.08
CA ALA A 78 -18.39 4.72 12.98
C ALA A 78 -17.19 3.76 12.89
N ASN A 79 -17.01 2.89 13.88
CA ASN A 79 -16.01 1.82 13.85
C ASN A 79 -16.46 0.58 13.05
N HIS A 80 -17.63 0.65 12.41
CA HIS A 80 -18.20 -0.42 11.61
C HIS A 80 -18.56 0.06 10.20
N ASN A 81 -18.38 -0.82 9.21
CA ASN A 81 -18.87 -0.65 7.85
C ASN A 81 -19.44 -1.99 7.36
N ALA A 82 -20.72 -2.02 6.99
CA ALA A 82 -21.42 -3.24 6.61
C ALA A 82 -20.97 -3.84 5.27
N SER A 83 -20.32 -3.05 4.41
CA SER A 83 -19.94 -3.49 3.06
C SER A 83 -18.64 -2.84 2.59
N GLY A 84 -17.67 -2.71 3.50
CA GLY A 84 -16.43 -2.05 3.16
C GLY A 84 -15.50 -1.82 4.34
N PRO A 85 -14.46 -1.01 4.12
CA PRO A 85 -13.42 -0.82 5.10
C PRO A 85 -13.81 0.21 6.15
N VAL A 86 -13.09 0.17 7.27
CA VAL A 86 -13.11 1.22 8.30
C VAL A 86 -11.84 2.05 8.16
N SER A 87 -11.99 3.37 8.20
CA SER A 87 -10.89 4.32 8.11
C SER A 87 -10.62 4.98 9.47
N VAL A 88 -9.34 5.15 9.78
CA VAL A 88 -8.86 5.68 11.06
C VAL A 88 -7.84 6.78 10.77
N THR A 89 -8.02 7.96 11.35
CA THR A 89 -7.00 9.01 11.25
C THR A 89 -5.90 8.78 12.28
N ILE A 90 -4.65 8.92 11.87
CA ILE A 90 -3.48 8.85 12.75
C ILE A 90 -2.62 10.11 12.61
N SER A 91 -1.83 10.39 13.64
CA SER A 91 -0.82 11.43 13.62
C SER A 91 0.27 11.11 12.58
N ALA A 92 0.94 12.15 12.09
CA ALA A 92 2.16 11.98 11.32
C ALA A 92 3.19 11.16 12.14
N PRO A 93 3.80 10.11 11.57
CA PRO A 93 4.74 9.26 12.32
C PRO A 93 6.02 10.00 12.69
N THR A 94 6.43 9.95 13.95
CA THR A 94 7.77 10.39 14.35
C THR A 94 8.78 9.32 13.97
N ILE A 95 9.64 9.60 12.99
CA ILE A 95 10.67 8.66 12.48
C ILE A 95 12.04 9.10 12.98
N SER A 96 12.85 8.17 13.48
CA SER A 96 14.20 8.46 13.99
C SER A 96 15.20 7.34 13.76
N GLY A 97 16.48 7.66 14.00
CA GLY A 97 17.60 6.74 13.85
C GLY A 97 17.75 6.23 12.42
N CYS A 98 17.68 7.13 11.45
CA CYS A 98 17.81 6.83 10.03
C CYS A 98 19.28 6.81 9.60
N SER A 99 19.65 5.80 8.82
CA SER A 99 20.95 5.66 8.16
C SER A 99 20.77 5.34 6.68
N SER A 100 21.83 5.47 5.90
CA SER A 100 21.86 5.08 4.49
C SER A 100 22.83 3.92 4.27
N ASN A 101 22.61 3.12 3.22
CA ASN A 101 23.58 2.15 2.73
C ASN A 101 24.85 2.79 2.13
N ILE A 102 24.87 4.12 1.94
CA ILE A 102 26.03 4.85 1.46
C ILE A 102 26.84 5.34 2.68
N PRO A 103 28.09 4.89 2.85
CA PRO A 103 28.95 5.33 3.96
C PRO A 103 29.13 6.86 3.97
N GLY A 104 29.10 7.46 5.15
CA GLY A 104 29.29 8.91 5.33
C GLY A 104 28.08 9.78 4.96
N LEU A 105 26.93 9.18 4.61
CA LEU A 105 25.65 9.91 4.51
C LEU A 105 24.88 9.85 5.84
N ASN A 106 24.57 11.02 6.37
CA ASN A 106 23.63 11.16 7.48
C ASN A 106 22.23 11.33 6.93
N ALA A 107 21.26 10.59 7.46
CA ALA A 107 19.86 10.65 7.01
C ALA A 107 18.95 11.15 8.13
N THR A 108 18.01 12.02 7.76
CA THR A 108 16.93 12.47 8.65
C THR A 108 15.61 12.32 7.91
N ALA A 109 14.56 11.96 8.64
CA ALA A 109 13.22 11.84 8.11
C ALA A 109 12.29 12.77 8.89
N SER A 110 11.44 13.49 8.16
CA SER A 110 10.38 14.32 8.73
C SER A 110 9.06 13.96 8.09
N THR A 111 8.00 13.89 8.88
CA THR A 111 6.64 13.61 8.39
C THR A 111 5.71 14.79 8.66
N THR A 112 4.68 14.93 7.85
CA THR A 112 3.69 16.01 7.98
C THR A 112 2.31 15.54 7.54
N GLY A 113 1.30 16.36 7.83
CA GLY A 113 -0.07 16.18 7.37
C GLY A 113 -0.87 15.13 8.16
N ALA A 114 -2.12 14.95 7.76
CA ALA A 114 -3.01 13.93 8.31
C ALA A 114 -2.83 12.63 7.55
N TRP A 115 -2.61 11.55 8.29
CA TRP A 115 -2.43 10.21 7.76
C TRP A 115 -3.68 9.39 8.06
N THR A 116 -4.03 8.47 7.16
CA THR A 116 -5.21 7.63 7.33
C THR A 116 -4.82 6.16 7.21
N VAL A 117 -5.29 5.33 8.12
CA VAL A 117 -5.21 3.88 8.04
C VAL A 117 -6.58 3.36 7.64
N THR A 118 -6.64 2.52 6.62
CA THR A 118 -7.87 1.88 6.18
C THR A 118 -7.71 0.38 6.33
N VAL A 119 -8.64 -0.29 6.99
CA VAL A 119 -8.63 -1.75 7.19
C VAL A 119 -9.90 -2.36 6.66
N GLN A 120 -9.77 -3.52 6.01
CA GLN A 120 -10.86 -4.29 5.46
C GLN A 120 -10.76 -5.72 5.98
N ASN A 121 -11.82 -6.17 6.65
CA ASN A 121 -11.95 -7.56 7.06
C ASN A 121 -12.00 -8.49 5.83
N GLY A 122 -11.33 -9.64 5.94
CA GLY A 122 -11.13 -10.59 4.86
C GLY A 122 -10.13 -11.69 5.26
N SER A 123 -9.80 -12.56 4.31
CA SER A 123 -8.78 -13.60 4.50
C SER A 123 -7.77 -13.55 3.34
N PRO A 124 -6.63 -12.86 3.49
CA PRO A 124 -6.17 -12.13 4.69
C PRO A 124 -6.89 -10.78 4.91
N ILE A 125 -6.80 -10.23 6.13
CA ILE A 125 -7.28 -8.87 6.44
C ILE A 125 -6.34 -7.87 5.76
N THR A 126 -6.87 -7.01 4.92
CA THR A 126 -6.07 -6.02 4.20
C THR A 126 -6.05 -4.70 4.96
N GLY A 127 -4.90 -4.03 4.92
CA GLY A 127 -4.70 -2.71 5.47
C GLY A 127 -4.08 -1.80 4.42
N SER A 128 -4.31 -0.49 4.53
CA SER A 128 -3.53 0.49 3.78
C SER A 128 -3.29 1.73 4.61
N ILE A 129 -2.17 2.39 4.37
CA ILE A 129 -1.80 3.66 4.99
C ILE A 129 -1.78 4.71 3.88
N THR A 130 -2.67 5.67 3.96
CA THR A 130 -2.67 6.85 3.08
C THR A 130 -1.73 7.90 3.65
N ILE A 131 -0.65 8.14 2.91
CA ILE A 131 0.33 9.18 3.11
C ILE A 131 -0.21 10.46 2.46
N PRO A 132 -0.31 11.59 3.17
CA PRO A 132 -0.71 12.85 2.56
C PRO A 132 0.34 13.34 1.55
N LYS A 133 -0.03 14.31 0.72
CA LYS A 133 0.90 14.94 -0.21
C LYS A 133 2.14 15.46 0.53
N ALA A 134 3.32 15.08 0.06
CA ALA A 134 4.62 15.38 0.68
C ALA A 134 4.72 14.93 2.15
N GLY A 135 3.98 13.87 2.52
CA GLY A 135 3.81 13.43 3.91
C GLY A 135 5.08 12.86 4.55
N VAL A 136 6.08 12.46 3.76
CA VAL A 136 7.43 12.10 4.25
C VAL A 136 8.47 12.83 3.41
N THR A 137 9.43 13.45 4.08
CA THR A 137 10.65 13.98 3.45
C THR A 137 11.86 13.36 4.13
N ILE A 138 12.71 12.71 3.35
CA ILE A 138 13.99 12.17 3.79
C ILE A 138 15.09 13.09 3.25
N LYS A 139 15.93 13.62 4.14
CA LYS A 139 17.09 14.42 3.77
C LYS A 139 18.35 13.66 4.11
N SER A 140 19.23 13.49 3.13
CA SER A 140 20.59 13.05 3.35
C SER A 140 21.56 14.22 3.29
N THR A 141 22.62 14.17 4.08
CA THR A 141 23.73 15.14 4.09
C THR A 141 25.07 14.42 4.23
N GLY A 142 26.19 15.10 3.96
CA GLY A 142 27.54 14.52 3.94
C GLY A 142 28.12 14.55 2.53
N LEU A 143 28.50 13.37 2.00
CA LEU A 143 29.05 13.23 0.64
C LEU A 143 28.12 13.74 -0.47
N ALA A 144 26.82 13.71 -0.22
CA ALA A 144 25.80 14.29 -1.08
C ALA A 144 24.64 14.80 -0.25
N SER A 145 24.04 15.90 -0.72
CA SER A 145 22.81 16.43 -0.14
C SER A 145 21.64 16.08 -1.05
N CYS A 146 20.86 15.08 -0.65
CA CYS A 146 19.66 14.64 -1.37
C CYS A 146 18.42 14.91 -0.53
N THR A 147 17.32 15.26 -1.20
CA THR A 147 15.99 15.33 -0.61
C THR A 147 15.08 14.39 -1.37
N ALA A 148 14.55 13.38 -0.69
CA ALA A 148 13.52 12.50 -1.22
C ALA A 148 12.18 12.87 -0.60
N VAL A 149 11.18 13.16 -1.42
CA VAL A 149 9.80 13.44 -1.00
C VAL A 149 8.93 12.27 -1.41
N VAL A 150 8.26 11.66 -0.46
CA VAL A 150 7.24 10.62 -0.69
C VAL A 150 5.89 11.29 -0.95
N ALA A 151 5.10 10.73 -1.87
CA ALA A 151 3.81 11.28 -2.27
C ALA A 151 3.91 12.73 -2.79
N PRO A 152 4.82 13.05 -3.75
CA PRO A 152 5.14 14.43 -4.11
C PRO A 152 3.97 15.20 -4.76
N ASN A 153 3.12 14.50 -5.52
CA ASN A 153 2.10 15.12 -6.36
C ASN A 153 0.68 15.06 -5.76
N GLY A 154 0.46 14.22 -4.75
CA GLY A 154 -0.84 13.98 -4.12
C GLY A 154 -0.74 12.84 -3.10
N PRO A 155 -1.82 12.53 -2.37
CA PRO A 155 -1.83 11.41 -1.43
C PRO A 155 -1.45 10.09 -2.12
N ALA A 156 -0.74 9.24 -1.39
CA ALA A 156 -0.34 7.91 -1.87
C ALA A 156 -0.72 6.85 -0.85
N SER A 157 -1.18 5.69 -1.33
CA SER A 157 -1.56 4.58 -0.46
C SER A 157 -0.47 3.52 -0.42
N LEU A 158 -0.04 3.17 0.78
CA LEU A 158 0.84 2.04 1.06
C LEU A 158 -0.02 0.85 1.46
N ALA A 159 -0.12 -0.15 0.59
CA ALA A 159 -0.83 -1.39 0.90
C ALA A 159 -0.05 -2.25 1.90
N GLY A 160 -0.78 -2.95 2.76
CA GLY A 160 -0.25 -3.89 3.74
C GLY A 160 -1.27 -4.92 4.19
N THR A 161 -0.85 -5.75 5.12
CA THR A 161 -1.67 -6.81 5.71
C THR A 161 -1.84 -6.52 7.19
N PHE A 162 -3.07 -6.61 7.67
CA PHE A 162 -3.37 -6.55 9.10
C PHE A 162 -3.43 -7.97 9.66
N THR A 163 -2.95 -8.16 10.88
CA THR A 163 -3.05 -9.43 11.60
C THR A 163 -3.53 -9.17 13.02
N ASN A 164 -4.67 -9.78 13.37
CA ASN A 164 -5.15 -9.81 14.75
C ASN A 164 -4.15 -10.55 15.63
N GLY A 165 -3.92 -10.04 16.84
CA GLY A 165 -2.97 -10.61 17.79
C GLY A 165 -2.86 -9.75 19.04
N ASN A 166 -1.88 -10.05 19.90
CA ASN A 166 -1.56 -9.22 21.06
C ASN A 166 -0.03 -8.98 21.13
N PRO A 167 0.49 -7.86 20.59
CA PRO A 167 -0.25 -6.80 19.89
C PRO A 167 -0.71 -7.23 18.50
N ALA A 168 -1.70 -6.53 17.94
CA ALA A 168 -2.04 -6.67 16.52
C ALA A 168 -0.95 -6.03 15.66
N THR A 169 -0.78 -6.48 14.42
CA THR A 169 0.28 -5.99 13.54
C THR A 169 -0.24 -5.56 12.17
N VAL A 170 0.38 -4.53 11.60
CA VAL A 170 0.23 -4.14 10.20
C VAL A 170 1.60 -4.21 9.52
N SER A 171 1.71 -4.97 8.45
CA SER A 171 2.96 -5.14 7.72
C SER A 171 2.81 -4.73 6.26
N ALA A 172 3.76 -3.93 5.77
CA ALA A 172 3.96 -3.65 4.35
C ALA A 172 5.33 -4.21 3.96
N ALA A 173 5.37 -4.98 2.88
CA ALA A 173 6.60 -5.59 2.38
C ALA A 173 6.82 -5.14 0.93
N ASN A 174 7.92 -4.41 0.70
CA ASN A 174 8.28 -3.85 -0.61
C ASN A 174 7.11 -3.14 -1.30
N ALA A 175 6.29 -2.43 -0.53
CA ALA A 175 5.10 -1.80 -1.08
C ALA A 175 5.51 -0.50 -1.80
N PRO A 176 5.08 -0.30 -3.06
CA PRO A 176 5.52 0.81 -3.88
C PRO A 176 4.90 2.13 -3.45
N LEU A 177 5.68 3.21 -3.55
CA LEU A 177 5.26 4.57 -3.26
C LEU A 177 5.86 5.54 -4.29
N PRO A 178 5.10 6.53 -4.76
CA PRO A 178 5.64 7.58 -5.60
C PRO A 178 6.62 8.43 -4.79
N VAL A 179 7.80 8.68 -5.36
CA VAL A 179 8.85 9.51 -4.75
C VAL A 179 9.36 10.54 -5.74
N LYS A 180 9.90 11.64 -5.23
CA LYS A 180 10.70 12.58 -6.01
C LYS A 180 11.99 12.83 -5.27
N VAL A 181 13.11 12.54 -5.93
CA VAL A 181 14.44 12.80 -5.38
C VAL A 181 15.04 14.01 -6.08
N THR A 182 15.56 14.95 -5.29
CA THR A 182 16.31 16.12 -5.77
C THR A 182 17.65 16.18 -5.05
N GLY A 183 18.66 16.80 -5.65
CA GLY A 183 19.97 16.98 -5.05
C GLY A 183 21.11 16.96 -6.08
N GLY A 184 22.34 16.77 -5.59
CA GLY A 184 23.56 16.78 -6.40
C GLY A 184 23.90 15.46 -7.09
N PHE A 185 25.14 15.36 -7.58
CA PHE A 185 25.68 14.33 -8.49
C PHE A 185 25.51 12.85 -8.05
N LEU A 186 25.26 12.57 -6.77
CA LEU A 186 25.08 11.20 -6.25
C LEU A 186 23.62 10.87 -5.89
N CYS A 187 22.70 11.81 -6.08
CA CYS A 187 21.30 11.60 -5.76
C CYS A 187 20.60 10.90 -6.93
N PRO A 188 19.78 9.86 -6.68
CA PRO A 188 19.05 9.15 -7.72
C PRO A 188 17.84 9.95 -8.22
N THR A 189 18.09 11.12 -8.85
CA THR A 189 17.04 12.09 -9.23
C THR A 189 16.08 11.59 -10.32
N ASN A 190 16.48 10.57 -11.06
CA ASN A 190 15.65 9.94 -12.10
C ASN A 190 14.62 8.95 -11.53
N VAL A 191 14.67 8.66 -10.22
CA VAL A 191 13.76 7.73 -9.57
C VAL A 191 12.45 8.43 -9.20
N THR A 192 11.34 7.90 -9.72
CA THR A 192 9.98 8.39 -9.47
C THR A 192 9.13 7.45 -8.59
N SER A 193 9.65 6.25 -8.31
CA SER A 193 9.01 5.25 -7.46
C SER A 193 10.04 4.64 -6.51
N GLY A 194 9.65 4.44 -5.27
CA GLY A 194 10.43 3.75 -4.25
C GLY A 194 9.60 2.68 -3.58
N ASN A 195 10.21 1.85 -2.74
CA ASN A 195 9.48 0.87 -1.94
C ASN A 195 9.65 1.16 -0.46
N GLN A 196 8.64 0.78 0.31
CA GLN A 196 8.70 0.79 1.76
C GLN A 196 8.46 -0.62 2.30
N THR A 197 9.27 -0.99 3.29
CA THR A 197 9.08 -2.19 4.11
C THR A 197 9.02 -1.78 5.58
N ALA A 198 7.96 -2.20 6.26
CA ALA A 198 7.74 -1.91 7.68
C ALA A 198 6.74 -2.88 8.28
N THR A 199 6.92 -3.21 9.55
CA THR A 199 5.90 -3.84 10.39
C THR A 199 5.62 -2.93 11.57
N PHE A 200 4.36 -2.65 11.87
CA PHE A 200 3.93 -1.87 13.03
C PHE A 200 3.11 -2.75 13.96
N ALA A 201 3.46 -2.74 15.25
CA ALA A 201 2.59 -3.25 16.30
C ALA A 201 1.63 -2.14 16.73
N LEU A 202 0.35 -2.49 16.81
CA LEU A 202 -0.73 -1.63 17.28
C LEU A 202 -1.09 -2.02 18.70
N THR A 203 -0.92 -1.08 19.61
CA THR A 203 -1.21 -1.25 21.03
C THR A 203 -2.37 -0.36 21.44
N ASN A 204 -3.31 -0.93 22.20
CA ASN A 204 -4.37 -0.17 22.84
C ASN A 204 -3.79 0.50 24.09
N THR A 205 -3.61 1.81 24.03
CA THR A 205 -3.06 2.60 25.13
C THR A 205 -4.10 2.98 26.18
N THR A 206 -5.39 2.89 25.85
CA THR A 206 -6.48 3.05 26.82
C THR A 206 -6.60 1.82 27.72
N ASN A 207 -6.49 0.62 27.15
CA ASN A 207 -6.48 -0.65 27.88
C ASN A 207 -5.57 -1.68 27.19
N PRO A 208 -4.31 -1.85 27.64
CA PRO A 208 -3.35 -2.76 27.02
C PRO A 208 -3.77 -4.24 27.04
N SER A 209 -4.68 -4.65 27.93
CA SER A 209 -5.20 -6.02 27.98
C SER A 209 -6.26 -6.30 26.90
N GLN A 210 -6.76 -5.26 26.21
CA GLN A 210 -7.73 -5.38 25.13
C GLN A 210 -7.05 -4.99 23.80
N PRO A 211 -6.51 -5.95 23.03
CA PRO A 211 -5.83 -5.65 21.79
C PRO A 211 -6.77 -5.04 20.75
N ILE A 212 -6.18 -4.32 19.79
CA ILE A 212 -6.92 -3.82 18.64
C ILE A 212 -7.27 -4.99 17.73
N THR A 213 -8.53 -5.11 17.34
CA THR A 213 -9.01 -6.20 16.49
C THR A 213 -9.77 -5.68 15.28
N VAL A 214 -9.72 -6.46 14.20
CA VAL A 214 -10.51 -6.28 12.98
C VAL A 214 -11.28 -7.56 12.72
N GLY A 215 -12.60 -7.45 12.57
CA GLY A 215 -13.48 -8.58 12.31
C GLY A 215 -14.74 -8.14 11.57
N PRO A 216 -15.72 -9.04 11.38
CA PRO A 216 -17.02 -8.69 10.80
C PRO A 216 -17.83 -7.69 11.65
#